data_AF-A0A7C4QR52-F1
#
_entry.id   AF-A0A7C4QR52-F1
#
_cell.length_a   1.000
_cell.length_b   1.000
_cell.length_c   1.000
_cell.angle_alpha   90.00
_cell.angle_beta   90.00
_cell.angle_gamma   90.00
#
_symmetry.space_group_name_H-M   'P 1'
#
loop_
_entity.id
_entity.type
_entity.pdbx_description
1 polymer ?
#
loop_
_entity_poly.entity_id
_entity_poly.type
_entity_poly.pdbx_seq_one_letter_code
_entity_poly.pdbx_strand_id
1 'polypeptide(L)'
;MGDFETYYRNLAMWETKPIAELIAPWKESLVNEIALEFRSAFRAFDFQSNPLLVDISMTNQSVGNKFADFLVTSLNQYLNASWIEDCTGASYPDKCLVRKGANERLAFELKATSHFDPNDSNVCNT
;
A
#
# COMPACT_ATOMS: atom_id res chain seq x y z
N MET A 1 23.30 4.79 -21.97
CA MET A 1 22.90 4.25 -20.65
C MET A 1 21.68 3.39 -20.93
N GLY A 2 21.80 2.06 -20.88
CA GLY A 2 20.66 1.17 -21.16
C GLY A 2 19.64 1.29 -20.05
N ASP A 3 18.36 1.44 -20.38
CA ASP A 3 17.30 1.44 -19.38
C ASP A 3 17.22 0.07 -18.68
N PHE A 4 16.63 0.08 -17.48
CA PHE A 4 16.50 -1.11 -16.64
C PHE A 4 15.75 -2.26 -17.35
N GLU A 5 14.81 -1.91 -18.23
CA GLU A 5 14.05 -2.86 -19.03
C GLU A 5 14.95 -3.61 -20.01
N THR A 6 15.84 -2.90 -20.70
CA THR A 6 16.83 -3.49 -21.62
C THR A 6 17.77 -4.45 -20.89
N TYR A 7 18.23 -4.07 -19.69
CA TYR A 7 19.07 -4.95 -18.86
C TYR A 7 18.32 -6.24 -18.48
N TYR A 8 17.09 -6.13 -18.00
CA TYR A 8 16.31 -7.30 -17.58
C TYR A 8 15.95 -8.21 -18.75
N ARG A 9 15.57 -7.64 -19.90
CA ARG A 9 15.34 -8.39 -21.14
C ARG A 9 16.57 -9.19 -21.54
N ASN A 10 17.75 -8.56 -21.53
CA ASN A 10 19.01 -9.21 -21.87
C ASN A 10 19.37 -10.33 -20.87
N LEU A 11 19.14 -10.10 -19.57
CA LEU A 11 19.37 -11.11 -18.54
C LEU A 11 18.42 -12.31 -18.70
N ALA A 12 17.12 -12.08 -18.89
CA ALA A 12 16.14 -13.13 -19.12
C ALA A 12 16.48 -13.97 -20.36
N MET A 13 16.91 -13.32 -21.45
CA MET A 13 17.39 -14.00 -22.65
C MET A 13 18.64 -14.85 -22.38
N TRP A 14 19.62 -14.31 -21.64
CA TRP A 14 20.83 -15.06 -21.27
C TRP A 14 20.52 -16.27 -20.37
N GLU A 15 19.57 -16.14 -19.44
CA GLU A 15 19.11 -17.23 -18.58
C GLU A 15 18.11 -18.17 -19.24
N THR A 16 17.76 -17.97 -20.52
CA THR A 16 16.73 -18.74 -21.25
C THR A 16 15.37 -18.74 -20.53
N LYS A 17 15.04 -17.65 -19.84
CA LYS A 17 13.76 -17.45 -19.15
C LYS A 17 12.81 -16.61 -20.01
N PRO A 18 11.48 -16.79 -19.85
CA PRO A 18 10.52 -15.92 -20.52
C PRO A 18 10.72 -14.46 -20.07
N ILE A 19 10.68 -13.54 -21.04
CA ILE A 19 10.71 -12.10 -20.77
C ILE A 19 9.38 -11.71 -20.15
N ALA A 20 9.40 -11.30 -18.89
CA ALA A 20 8.24 -10.76 -18.20
C ALA A 20 8.15 -9.24 -18.47
N GLU A 21 6.92 -8.73 -18.68
CA GLU A 21 6.68 -7.30 -18.57
C GLU A 21 6.94 -6.87 -17.13
N LEU A 22 7.87 -5.94 -16.94
CA LEU A 22 8.26 -5.44 -15.62
C LEU A 22 7.23 -4.49 -15.01
N ILE A 23 6.39 -3.89 -15.85
CA ILE A 23 5.38 -2.93 -15.46
C ILE A 23 4.11 -3.28 -16.22
N ALA A 24 3.05 -3.61 -15.50
CA ALA A 24 1.72 -3.79 -16.06
C ALA A 24 0.75 -2.84 -15.34
N PRO A 25 -0.17 -2.19 -16.07
CA PRO A 25 -1.21 -1.39 -15.44
C PRO A 25 -2.13 -2.30 -14.62
N TRP A 26 -2.63 -1.75 -13.52
CA TRP A 26 -3.64 -2.43 -12.73
C TRP A 26 -4.96 -2.49 -13.52
N LYS A 27 -5.68 -3.60 -13.39
CA LYS A 27 -7.04 -3.69 -13.95
C LYS A 27 -7.92 -2.65 -13.29
N GLU A 28 -8.63 -1.84 -14.05
CA GLU A 28 -9.53 -0.81 -13.51
C GLU A 28 -10.58 -1.37 -12.54
N SER A 29 -11.09 -2.58 -12.82
CA SER A 29 -12.02 -3.26 -11.92
C SER A 29 -11.40 -3.53 -10.54
N LEU A 30 -10.15 -3.98 -10.50
CA LEU A 30 -9.41 -4.23 -9.26
C LEU A 30 -9.23 -2.94 -8.46
N VAL A 31 -8.83 -1.85 -9.14
CA VAL A 31 -8.67 -0.53 -8.50
C VAL A 31 -9.99 -0.06 -7.91
N ASN A 32 -11.08 -0.15 -8.66
CA ASN A 32 -12.41 0.28 -8.22
C ASN A 32 -12.91 -0.56 -7.04
N GLU A 33 -12.73 -1.88 -7.07
CA GLU A 33 -13.11 -2.77 -5.98
C GLU A 33 -12.37 -2.43 -4.68
N ILE A 34 -11.05 -2.26 -4.74
CA ILE A 34 -10.23 -1.88 -3.59
C ILE A 34 -10.65 -0.50 -3.07
N ALA A 35 -10.82 0.48 -3.95
CA ALA A 35 -11.21 1.84 -3.56
C ALA A 35 -12.58 1.87 -2.86
N LEU A 36 -13.56 1.11 -3.35
CA LEU A 36 -14.89 1.01 -2.73
C LEU A 36 -14.85 0.32 -1.37
N GLU A 37 -14.05 -0.74 -1.25
CA GLU A 37 -13.87 -1.46 0.01
C GLU A 37 -13.26 -0.53 1.08
N PHE A 38 -12.15 0.14 0.76
CA PHE A 38 -11.51 1.06 1.69
C PHE A 38 -12.44 2.23 2.04
N ARG A 39 -13.12 2.85 1.07
CA ARG A 39 -14.11 3.92 1.37
C ARG A 39 -15.18 3.46 2.35
N SER A 40 -15.65 2.21 2.22
CA SER A 40 -16.64 1.64 3.13
C SER A 40 -16.06 1.40 4.52
N ALA A 41 -14.85 0.85 4.60
CA ALA A 41 -14.14 0.64 5.87
C ALA A 41 -13.85 1.97 6.59
N PHE A 42 -13.38 3.00 5.88
CA PHE A 42 -13.14 4.34 6.42
C PHE A 42 -14.42 5.01 6.95
N ARG A 43 -15.58 4.78 6.31
CA ARG A 43 -16.87 5.32 6.79
C ARG A 43 -17.39 4.56 8.01
N ALA A 44 -17.13 3.27 8.09
CA ALA A 44 -17.54 2.43 9.21
C ALA A 44 -16.67 2.66 10.45
N PHE A 45 -15.39 2.99 10.24
CA PHE A 45 -14.50 3.37 11.32
C PHE A 45 -14.77 4.83 11.73
N ASP A 46 -15.49 5.00 12.83
CA ASP A 46 -15.70 6.30 13.44
C ASP A 46 -14.41 6.81 14.13
N PHE A 47 -13.54 7.44 13.34
CA PHE A 47 -12.25 8.00 13.79
C PHE A 47 -12.37 8.96 14.96
N GLN A 48 -13.51 9.65 15.10
CA GLN A 48 -13.70 10.65 16.16
C GLN A 48 -13.89 10.00 17.52
N SER A 49 -14.49 8.80 17.56
CA SER A 49 -14.79 8.11 18.80
C SER A 49 -13.59 7.43 19.45
N ASN A 50 -12.52 7.14 18.69
CA ASN A 50 -11.32 6.47 19.19
C ASN A 50 -10.03 7.12 18.62
N PRO A 51 -9.61 8.29 19.12
CA PRO A 51 -8.43 8.96 18.59
C PRO A 51 -7.14 8.22 18.98
N LEU A 52 -6.19 8.15 18.03
CA LEU A 52 -4.82 7.76 18.33
C LEU A 52 -4.13 8.87 19.13
N LEU A 53 -3.72 8.56 20.36
CA LEU A 53 -2.91 9.46 21.18
C LEU A 53 -1.43 9.30 20.84
N VAL A 54 -0.78 10.40 20.47
CA VAL A 54 0.66 10.47 20.19
C VAL A 54 1.34 11.45 21.14
N ASP A 55 2.59 11.17 21.50
CA ASP A 55 3.38 12.06 22.35
C ASP A 55 3.99 13.18 21.49
N ILE A 56 4.01 14.40 22.03
CA ILE A 56 4.55 15.59 21.37
C ILE A 56 6.06 15.49 21.10
N SER A 57 6.79 14.65 21.86
CA SER A 57 8.22 14.44 21.64
C SER A 57 8.52 13.45 20.52
N MET A 58 7.51 12.84 19.89
CA MET A 58 7.72 11.86 18.82
C MET A 58 8.17 12.52 17.52
N THR A 59 9.07 11.84 16.80
CA THR A 59 9.45 12.27 15.44
C THR A 59 8.30 12.02 14.45
N ASN A 60 8.25 12.79 13.36
CA ASN A 60 7.25 12.59 12.29
C ASN A 60 7.23 11.14 11.76
N GLN A 61 8.40 10.53 11.60
CA GLN A 61 8.51 9.13 11.18
C GLN A 61 7.87 8.18 12.21
N SER A 62 8.13 8.39 13.50
CA SER A 62 7.54 7.58 14.57
C SER A 62 6.02 7.73 14.64
N VAL A 63 5.52 8.96 14.42
CA VAL A 63 4.09 9.24 14.32
C VAL A 63 3.49 8.50 13.13
N GLY A 64 4.14 8.55 11.96
CA GLY A 64 3.70 7.84 10.76
C GLY A 64 3.60 6.34 10.97
N ASN A 65 4.60 5.72 11.59
CA ASN A 65 4.59 4.29 11.89
C ASN A 65 3.45 3.91 12.86
N LYS A 66 3.31 4.65 13.98
CA LYS A 66 2.20 4.41 14.92
C LYS A 66 0.84 4.58 14.26
N PHE A 67 0.69 5.60 13.42
CA PHE A 67 -0.54 5.85 12.70
C PHE A 67 -0.86 4.72 11.73
N ALA A 68 0.13 4.23 10.98
CA ALA A 68 -0.03 3.10 10.07
C ALA A 68 -0.51 1.84 10.81
N ASP A 69 0.11 1.48 11.93
CA ASP A 69 -0.27 0.30 12.72
C ASP A 69 -1.67 0.42 13.32
N PHE A 70 -2.01 1.60 13.86
CA PHE A 70 -3.34 1.91 14.37
C PHE A 70 -4.41 1.78 13.27
N LEU A 71 -4.14 2.36 12.10
CA LEU A 71 -5.06 2.34 10.97
C LEU A 71 -5.27 0.91 10.45
N VAL A 72 -4.20 0.13 10.31
CA VAL A 72 -4.26 -1.26 9.85
C VAL A 72 -5.10 -2.12 10.78
N THR A 73 -4.86 -2.02 12.09
CA THR A 73 -5.61 -2.74 13.11
C THR A 73 -7.10 -2.40 13.05
N SER A 74 -7.40 -1.13 12.83
CA SER A 74 -8.76 -0.60 12.76
C SER A 74 -9.47 -1.03 11.48
N LEU A 75 -8.85 -0.81 10.31
CA LEU A 75 -9.41 -1.12 9.00
C LEU A 75 -9.67 -2.61 8.83
N ASN A 76 -8.78 -3.49 9.32
CA ASN A 76 -8.95 -4.94 9.21
C ASN A 76 -10.26 -5.46 9.84
N GLN A 77 -10.89 -4.70 10.75
CA GLN A 77 -12.19 -5.05 11.33
C GLN A 77 -13.35 -4.82 10.35
N TYR A 78 -13.15 -3.98 9.33
CA TYR A 78 -14.17 -3.55 8.38
C TYR A 78 -13.87 -3.97 6.93
N LEU A 79 -12.65 -4.43 6.64
CA LEU A 79 -12.30 -5.04 5.35
C LEU A 79 -12.95 -6.43 5.24
N ASN A 80 -13.76 -6.59 4.19
CA ASN A 80 -14.61 -7.77 4.01
C ASN A 80 -14.03 -8.75 2.99
N ALA A 81 -13.53 -8.24 1.87
CA ALA A 81 -12.93 -9.00 0.78
C ALA A 81 -11.39 -9.04 0.87
N SER A 82 -10.79 -8.21 1.72
CA SER A 82 -9.34 -8.18 1.94
C SER A 82 -8.97 -8.13 3.42
N TRP A 83 -7.68 -8.24 3.70
CA TRP A 83 -7.06 -7.86 4.96
C TRP A 83 -5.63 -7.37 4.69
N ILE A 84 -5.10 -6.57 5.61
CA ILE A 84 -3.73 -6.05 5.58
C ILE A 84 -2.91 -6.83 6.60
N GLU A 85 -1.72 -7.26 6.20
CA GLU A 85 -0.77 -7.94 7.10
C GLU A 85 0.66 -7.43 6.85
N ASP A 86 1.55 -7.66 7.82
CA ASP A 86 2.96 -7.38 7.64
C ASP A 86 3.57 -8.34 6.62
N CYS A 87 4.43 -7.83 5.74
CA CYS A 87 5.17 -8.70 4.84
C CYS A 87 6.34 -9.38 5.58
N THR A 88 6.69 -10.59 5.19
CA THR A 88 7.80 -11.32 5.81
C THR A 88 9.14 -10.81 5.28
N GLY A 89 10.00 -10.30 6.15
CA GLY A 89 11.37 -9.89 5.81
C GLY A 89 11.66 -8.41 6.13
N ALA A 90 12.89 -7.98 5.88
CA ALA A 90 13.36 -6.62 6.16
C ALA A 90 13.34 -5.71 4.92
N SER A 91 12.42 -5.94 3.99
CA SER A 91 12.40 -5.30 2.67
C SER A 91 11.02 -4.76 2.32
N TYR A 92 10.99 -3.71 1.51
CA TYR A 92 9.76 -3.13 0.98
C TYR A 92 8.91 -4.16 0.21
N PRO A 93 7.56 -4.09 0.30
CA PRO A 93 6.80 -3.22 1.19
C PRO A 93 6.75 -3.77 2.62
N ASP A 94 6.55 -2.88 3.60
CA ASP A 94 6.39 -3.30 5.01
C ASP A 94 5.07 -4.05 5.23
N LYS A 95 4.04 -3.70 4.45
CA LYS A 95 2.69 -4.28 4.56
C LYS A 95 2.15 -4.72 3.20
N CYS A 96 1.30 -5.72 3.26
CA CYS A 96 0.74 -6.42 2.13
C CYS A 96 -0.80 -6.39 2.26
N LEU A 97 -1.51 -5.97 1.21
CA LEU A 97 -2.95 -6.15 1.09
C LEU A 97 -3.22 -7.53 0.47
N VAL A 98 -3.90 -8.40 1.20
CA VAL A 98 -4.21 -9.75 0.77
C VAL A 98 -5.70 -9.86 0.44
N ARG A 99 -5.99 -10.39 -0.75
CA ARG A 99 -7.36 -10.57 -1.25
C ARG A 99 -7.87 -11.96 -0.88
N LYS A 100 -9.01 -12.05 -0.20
CA LYS A 100 -9.65 -13.32 0.18
C LYS A 100 -10.07 -14.07 -1.09
N GLY A 101 -9.69 -15.34 -1.18
CA GLY A 101 -10.08 -16.24 -2.28
C GLY A 101 -9.34 -16.06 -3.61
N ALA A 102 -8.61 -14.96 -3.82
CA ALA A 102 -7.89 -14.69 -5.07
C ALA A 102 -6.42 -15.14 -5.06
N ASN A 103 -5.89 -15.55 -3.90
CA ASN A 103 -4.44 -15.77 -3.67
C ASN A 103 -3.58 -14.62 -4.21
N GLU A 104 -4.10 -13.40 -4.16
CA GLU A 104 -3.47 -12.19 -4.68
C GLU A 104 -2.96 -11.35 -3.50
N ARG A 105 -1.69 -10.97 -3.58
CA ARG A 105 -0.99 -10.13 -2.61
C ARG A 105 -0.49 -8.89 -3.31
N LEU A 106 -0.85 -7.75 -2.76
CA LEU A 106 -0.56 -6.45 -3.33
C LEU A 106 0.30 -5.65 -2.35
N ALA A 107 1.27 -4.90 -2.87
CA ALA A 107 2.04 -3.98 -2.05
C ALA A 107 1.11 -2.94 -1.42
N PHE A 108 1.26 -2.68 -0.13
CA PHE A 108 0.44 -1.73 0.60
C PHE A 108 1.30 -0.80 1.45
N GLU A 109 1.16 0.50 1.23
CA GLU A 109 1.89 1.52 1.97
C GLU A 109 0.91 2.58 2.49
N LEU A 110 1.06 2.92 3.78
CA LEU A 110 0.35 4.03 4.41
C LEU A 110 1.33 5.15 4.67
N LYS A 111 0.98 6.35 4.20
CA LYS A 111 1.75 7.57 4.46
C LYS A 111 0.92 8.53 5.29
N ALA A 112 1.54 9.05 6.35
CA ALA A 112 1.00 10.14 7.13
C ALA A 112 1.95 11.33 7.01
N THR A 113 1.39 12.51 6.78
CA THR A 113 2.14 13.76 6.73
C THR A 113 1.45 14.80 7.61
N SER A 114 2.24 15.65 8.25
CA SER A 114 1.75 16.82 9.00
C SER A 114 1.35 17.98 8.08
N HIS A 115 1.82 17.96 6.83
CA HIS A 115 1.55 18.96 5.81
C HIS A 115 1.03 18.23 4.59
N PHE A 116 -0.30 18.11 4.48
CA PHE A 116 -0.93 17.62 3.26
C PHE A 116 -1.10 18.79 2.29
N ASP A 117 -0.36 18.75 1.18
CA ASP A 117 -0.60 19.63 0.05
C ASP A 117 -1.17 18.78 -1.10
N PRO A 118 -2.43 18.98 -1.51
CA PRO A 118 -3.02 18.22 -2.61
C PRO A 118 -2.34 18.49 -3.96
N ASN A 119 -1.48 19.51 -4.06
CA ASN A 119 -0.70 19.84 -5.26
C ASN A 119 0.77 19.38 -5.16
N ASP A 120 1.17 18.72 -4.08
CA ASP A 120 2.50 18.12 -3.98
C ASP A 120 2.63 17.00 -5.02
N SER A 121 3.68 17.06 -5.84
CA SER A 121 3.94 16.10 -6.92
C SER A 121 4.19 14.67 -6.44
N ASN A 122 4.36 14.47 -5.12
CA ASN A 122 4.42 13.16 -4.47
C ASN A 122 3.04 12.56 -4.14
N VAL A 123 1.96 13.34 -4.28
CA VAL A 123 0.60 12.83 -4.17
C VAL A 123 0.22 12.30 -5.54
N CYS A 124 -0.15 11.01 -5.63
CA CYS A 124 -0.57 10.40 -6.88
C CYS A 124 -1.65 11.27 -7.54
N ASN A 125 -1.31 11.92 -8.65
CA ASN A 125 -2.26 12.66 -9.48
C ASN A 125 -3.38 11.69 -9.87
N THR A 126 -4.58 11.97 -9.38
CA THR A 126 -5.82 11.27 -9.72
C THR A 126 -6.20 11.48 -11.17
#